data_AF-A0A4U5NLS5-F1
#
_entry.id   AF-A0A4U5NLS5-F1
#
_cell.length_a   1.000
_cell.length_b   1.000
_cell.length_c   1.000
_cell.angle_alpha   90.00
_cell.angle_beta   90.00
_cell.angle_gamma   90.00
#
_symmetry.space_group_name_H-M   'P 1'
#
loop_
_entity.id
_entity.type
_entity.pdbx_description
1 polymer ?
#
loop_
_entity_poly.entity_id
_entity_poly.type
_entity_poly.pdbx_seq_one_letter_code
_entity_poly.pdbx_strand_id
1 'polypeptide(L)'
;MDASAQVICGKSQKLETEEGRTLIRMPDVILFPPNERCCHSILYKRWKKLWIYKELLPSCDVHSDASHINTWIFAALCCKFQELKLDLYQYNANKSLLPHCLFTFQSLTVLELYLFHDLKLLSTICLPNLKELKLSFITFVDDHSTQLFDGCLNVRKLTLDECTWKDEKFVFISSPMLKFLSICDLTWDDGDPNDCQVVTCGTNLKFFSYSGELKTDVCLYSSSLVNGRMDLRSVTVSEWDGKQREAVYHVHKLHKGFSSVESLTGSPVALEILTRAEELYPHLPVFHKLNLLKFGYGTMNFDYGALQ
;
A
#
# COMPACT_ATOMS: atom_id res chain seq x y z
N MET A 1 24.29 -18.00 35.18
CA MET A 1 23.30 -18.44 34.18
C MET A 1 21.95 -17.83 34.59
N ASP A 2 21.83 -16.53 34.83
CA ASP A 2 21.99 -15.36 33.92
C ASP A 2 21.17 -15.45 32.64
N ALA A 3 20.39 -14.46 32.20
CA ALA A 3 19.83 -13.24 32.79
C ALA A 3 18.91 -12.59 31.73
N SER A 4 17.74 -12.07 32.13
CA SER A 4 17.03 -10.86 31.60
C SER A 4 16.59 -10.81 30.11
N ALA A 5 15.50 -10.14 29.69
CA ALA A 5 14.83 -8.96 30.25
C ALA A 5 13.35 -8.84 29.82
N GLN A 6 12.57 -8.17 30.69
CA GLN A 6 11.26 -7.56 30.44
C GLN A 6 11.39 -6.27 29.61
N VAL A 7 10.33 -5.89 28.88
CA VAL A 7 9.77 -4.52 28.91
C VAL A 7 8.25 -4.58 28.86
N ILE A 8 7.63 -3.86 29.80
CA ILE A 8 6.21 -3.72 30.08
C ILE A 8 5.62 -2.58 29.21
N CYS A 9 4.45 -2.76 28.61
CA CYS A 9 3.48 -1.67 28.47
C CYS A 9 2.05 -2.21 28.39
N GLY A 10 1.23 -1.82 29.37
CA GLY A 10 -0.23 -1.96 29.39
C GLY A 10 -0.78 -3.36 29.66
N LYS A 11 -1.24 -3.62 30.89
CA LYS A 11 -1.97 -4.85 31.26
C LYS A 11 -3.26 -4.96 30.44
N SER A 12 -3.29 -5.86 29.46
CA SER A 12 -4.54 -6.35 28.86
C SER A 12 -5.34 -7.11 29.92
N GLN A 13 -6.52 -6.63 30.29
CA GLN A 13 -7.47 -7.39 31.09
C GLN A 13 -8.46 -8.08 30.14
N LYS A 14 -8.45 -9.42 30.19
CA LYS A 14 -9.47 -10.27 29.58
C LYS A 14 -10.68 -10.25 30.51
N LEU A 15 -11.81 -9.72 30.04
CA LEU A 15 -13.09 -9.78 30.75
C LEU A 15 -14.05 -10.60 29.90
N GLU A 16 -14.46 -11.74 30.45
CA GLU A 16 -15.55 -12.55 29.90
C GLU A 16 -16.87 -11.93 30.36
N THR A 17 -17.72 -11.53 29.42
CA THR A 17 -19.12 -11.17 29.71
C THR A 17 -20.01 -12.41 29.58
N GLU A 18 -21.13 -12.44 30.31
CA GLU A 18 -22.08 -13.57 30.40
C GLU A 18 -22.62 -14.12 29.05
N GLU A 19 -22.37 -13.43 27.92
CA GLU A 19 -22.71 -13.88 26.55
C GLU A 19 -21.54 -14.52 25.77
N GLY A 20 -20.41 -14.87 26.40
CA GLY A 20 -19.31 -15.59 25.75
C GLY A 20 -18.46 -14.78 24.76
N ARG A 21 -18.57 -13.45 24.77
CA ARG A 21 -17.74 -12.55 23.95
C ARG A 21 -16.43 -12.20 24.66
N THR A 22 -15.30 -12.38 23.98
CA THR A 22 -13.97 -12.02 24.51
C THR A 22 -13.65 -10.57 24.12
N LEU A 23 -13.46 -9.69 25.11
CA LEU A 23 -13.07 -8.29 24.91
C LEU A 23 -11.55 -8.12 25.02
N ILE A 24 -10.93 -7.46 24.03
CA ILE A 24 -9.56 -6.94 24.11
C ILE A 24 -9.65 -5.41 24.18
N ARG A 25 -9.26 -4.83 25.32
CA ARG A 25 -9.27 -3.38 25.55
C ARG A 25 -7.91 -2.79 25.21
N MET A 26 -7.82 -1.98 24.15
CA MET A 26 -6.70 -1.06 23.92
C MET A 26 -7.15 0.37 24.21
N PRO A 27 -6.35 1.20 24.93
CA PRO A 27 -6.84 2.46 25.49
C PRO A 27 -7.17 3.57 24.48
N ASP A 28 -6.72 3.46 23.22
CA ASP A 28 -6.89 4.51 22.20
C ASP A 28 -7.60 4.06 20.89
N VAL A 29 -8.15 2.84 20.86
CA VAL A 29 -8.80 2.26 19.68
C VAL A 29 -10.22 1.81 20.03
N ILE A 30 -11.20 2.37 19.32
CA ILE A 30 -12.58 1.88 19.41
C ILE A 30 -12.67 0.60 18.59
N LEU A 31 -12.89 -0.53 19.26
CA LEU A 31 -13.08 -1.86 18.64
C LEU A 31 -14.56 -2.24 18.43
N PHE A 32 -15.52 -1.31 18.60
CA PHE A 32 -16.95 -1.57 18.40
C PHE A 32 -17.70 -0.33 17.90
N PRO A 33 -18.79 -0.47 17.13
CA PRO A 33 -19.23 0.58 16.24
C PRO A 33 -19.73 1.84 16.95
N PRO A 34 -19.44 3.04 16.41
CA PRO A 34 -20.09 4.25 16.90
C PRO A 34 -21.59 4.16 16.55
N ASN A 35 -22.45 4.17 17.55
CA ASN A 35 -23.86 4.51 17.34
C ASN A 35 -23.98 6.04 17.23
N GLU A 36 -25.10 6.55 16.68
CA GLU A 36 -25.34 8.01 16.55
C GLU A 36 -25.21 8.78 17.89
N ARG A 37 -25.33 8.08 19.03
CA ARG A 37 -25.17 8.69 20.36
C ARG A 37 -23.71 8.97 20.70
N CYS A 38 -22.75 8.23 20.13
CA CYS A 38 -21.31 8.48 20.32
C CYS A 38 -20.88 9.86 19.81
N CYS A 39 -21.46 10.37 18.72
CA CYS A 39 -21.11 11.69 18.17
C CYS A 39 -21.57 12.87 19.05
N HIS A 40 -22.32 12.62 20.13
CA HIS A 40 -22.78 13.64 21.08
C HIS A 40 -22.07 13.59 22.45
N SER A 41 -21.22 12.59 22.71
CA SER A 41 -20.44 12.42 23.96
C SER A 41 -19.22 13.35 24.06
N ILE A 42 -18.99 14.06 25.17
CA ILE A 42 -17.81 14.95 25.35
C ILE A 42 -16.45 14.26 25.04
N LEU A 43 -16.37 12.93 25.16
CA LEU A 43 -15.20 12.12 24.80
C LEU A 43 -14.91 12.12 23.28
N TYR A 44 -15.89 12.35 22.40
CA TYR A 44 -15.74 12.36 20.94
C TYR A 44 -14.77 13.43 20.46
N LYS A 45 -14.67 14.58 21.15
CA LYS A 45 -13.75 15.67 20.78
C LYS A 45 -12.27 15.28 20.89
N ARG A 46 -11.97 14.18 21.60
CA ARG A 46 -10.60 13.69 21.81
C ARG A 46 -10.23 12.57 20.83
N TRP A 47 -11.19 12.01 20.12
CA TRP A 47 -10.97 10.86 19.25
C TRP A 47 -10.72 11.31 17.82
N LYS A 48 -9.49 11.11 17.34
CA LYS A 48 -9.09 11.46 15.97
C LYS A 48 -8.94 10.26 15.05
N LYS A 49 -8.90 9.05 15.61
CA LYS A 49 -8.60 7.81 14.92
C LYS A 49 -9.74 6.80 15.11
N LEU A 50 -10.13 6.13 14.03
CA LEU A 50 -11.05 4.99 14.08
C LEU A 50 -10.47 3.83 13.28
N TRP A 51 -10.38 2.66 13.91
CA TRP A 51 -9.96 1.43 13.26
C TRP A 51 -11.12 0.45 13.26
N ILE A 52 -11.61 0.10 12.08
CA ILE A 52 -12.64 -0.92 11.90
C ILE A 52 -11.92 -2.16 11.41
N TYR A 53 -12.02 -3.23 12.21
CA TYR A 53 -11.44 -4.52 11.90
C TYR A 53 -12.54 -5.58 11.98
N LYS A 54 -12.76 -6.32 10.90
CA LYS A 54 -13.71 -7.44 10.90
C LYS A 54 -12.96 -8.76 11.13
N GLU A 55 -12.64 -9.05 12.38
CA GLU A 55 -12.47 -10.45 12.82
C GLU A 55 -13.78 -10.92 13.45
N LEU A 56 -14.21 -12.13 13.09
CA LEU A 56 -15.17 -12.96 13.84
C LEU A 56 -16.64 -12.48 13.86
N LEU A 57 -17.38 -12.80 12.79
CA LEU A 57 -18.70 -13.41 12.96
C LEU A 57 -18.77 -14.66 12.07
N PRO A 58 -18.59 -15.87 12.63
CA PRO A 58 -18.88 -17.10 11.91
C PRO A 58 -20.40 -17.14 11.69
N SER A 59 -20.79 -17.12 10.42
CA SER A 59 -22.18 -16.96 9.95
C SER A 59 -22.73 -15.54 10.15
N CYS A 60 -22.71 -14.74 9.08
CA CYS A 60 -23.75 -13.74 8.84
C CYS A 60 -23.85 -13.39 7.35
N ASP A 61 -25.08 -13.10 6.95
CA ASP A 61 -25.54 -12.77 5.61
C ASP A 61 -24.79 -11.56 5.01
N VAL A 62 -24.29 -11.69 3.77
CA VAL A 62 -23.47 -10.70 3.05
C VAL A 62 -24.16 -9.34 2.97
N HIS A 63 -25.49 -9.32 2.88
CA HIS A 63 -26.29 -8.10 2.82
C HIS A 63 -26.36 -7.35 4.17
N SER A 64 -26.37 -8.09 5.29
CA SER A 64 -26.41 -7.52 6.64
C SER A 64 -25.09 -6.80 6.96
N ASP A 65 -23.96 -7.41 6.58
CA ASP A 65 -22.64 -6.88 6.87
C ASP A 65 -22.29 -5.61 6.08
N ALA A 66 -22.76 -5.48 4.83
CA ALA A 66 -22.59 -4.27 4.02
C ALA A 66 -23.23 -3.04 4.71
N SER A 67 -24.45 -3.23 5.20
CA SER A 67 -25.23 -2.17 5.84
C SER A 67 -24.59 -1.72 7.15
N HIS A 68 -24.02 -2.66 7.92
CA HIS A 68 -23.29 -2.36 9.15
C HIS A 68 -21.99 -1.60 8.87
N ILE A 69 -21.17 -2.06 7.92
CA ILE A 69 -19.93 -1.35 7.53
C ILE A 69 -20.25 0.07 7.08
N ASN A 70 -21.25 0.25 6.22
CA ASN A 70 -21.68 1.58 5.79
C ASN A 70 -22.13 2.44 6.97
N THR A 71 -22.94 1.88 7.88
CA THR A 71 -23.38 2.60 9.09
C THR A 71 -22.19 3.03 9.95
N TRP A 72 -21.19 2.18 10.11
CA TRP A 72 -19.99 2.49 10.90
C TRP A 72 -19.14 3.55 10.23
N ILE A 73 -18.98 3.48 8.91
CA ILE A 73 -18.32 4.52 8.12
C ILE A 73 -19.09 5.84 8.26
N PHE A 74 -20.41 5.86 8.04
CA PHE A 74 -21.22 7.06 8.21
C PHE A 74 -21.10 7.65 9.61
N ALA A 75 -21.17 6.83 10.65
CA ALA A 75 -21.00 7.28 12.02
C ALA A 75 -19.60 7.87 12.25
N ALA A 76 -18.56 7.28 11.65
CA ALA A 76 -17.21 7.84 11.67
C ALA A 76 -17.16 9.22 10.99
N LEU A 77 -17.72 9.33 9.80
CA LEU A 77 -17.74 10.58 9.05
C LEU A 77 -18.53 11.66 9.81
N CYS A 78 -19.69 11.34 10.39
CA CYS A 78 -20.47 12.25 11.24
C CYS A 78 -19.67 12.74 12.45
N CYS A 79 -18.85 11.87 13.04
CA CYS A 79 -17.99 12.18 14.17
C CYS A 79 -16.69 12.94 13.76
N LYS A 80 -16.49 13.27 12.48
CA LYS A 80 -15.35 14.05 11.94
C LYS A 80 -13.97 13.47 12.27
N PHE A 81 -13.85 12.14 12.23
CA PHE A 81 -12.55 11.49 12.37
C PHE A 81 -11.57 11.97 11.30
N GLN A 82 -10.30 12.15 11.70
CA GLN A 82 -9.22 12.59 10.82
C GLN A 82 -8.41 11.43 10.27
N GLU A 83 -8.43 10.29 10.96
CA GLU A 83 -7.73 9.08 10.56
C GLU A 83 -8.72 7.92 10.56
N LEU A 84 -8.90 7.28 9.40
CA LEU A 84 -9.74 6.12 9.26
C LEU A 84 -8.91 4.96 8.72
N LYS A 85 -8.96 3.84 9.44
CA LYS A 85 -8.42 2.56 8.99
C LYS A 85 -9.55 1.56 8.87
N LEU A 86 -9.74 1.01 7.68
CA LEU A 86 -10.72 -0.02 7.38
C LEU A 86 -9.99 -1.28 6.95
N ASP A 87 -10.16 -2.34 7.73
CA ASP A 87 -9.66 -3.67 7.42
C ASP A 87 -10.83 -4.63 7.28
N LEU A 88 -11.09 -4.97 6.01
CA LEU A 88 -12.23 -5.75 5.55
C LEU A 88 -11.74 -7.00 4.81
N TYR A 89 -10.60 -7.58 5.22
CA TYR A 89 -9.99 -8.75 4.57
C TYR A 89 -10.96 -9.92 4.37
N GLN A 90 -11.73 -10.26 5.41
CA GLN A 90 -12.67 -11.39 5.40
C GLN A 90 -14.06 -11.01 4.89
N TYR A 91 -14.23 -9.81 4.33
CA TYR A 91 -15.51 -9.35 3.81
C TYR A 91 -15.73 -9.94 2.41
N ASN A 92 -16.50 -11.01 2.36
CA ASN A 92 -16.89 -11.68 1.13
C ASN A 92 -18.11 -10.97 0.53
N ALA A 93 -17.90 -9.81 -0.09
CA ALA A 93 -18.90 -9.21 -0.95
C ALA A 93 -18.39 -9.23 -2.38
N ASN A 94 -19.11 -9.96 -3.22
CA ASN A 94 -19.04 -9.80 -4.65
C ASN A 94 -19.43 -8.33 -4.94
N LYS A 95 -18.43 -7.44 -5.06
CA LYS A 95 -18.52 -5.98 -5.26
C LYS A 95 -18.74 -5.19 -3.96
N SER A 96 -17.68 -4.93 -3.23
CA SER A 96 -17.73 -3.99 -2.10
C SER A 96 -17.87 -2.56 -2.59
N LEU A 97 -19.06 -2.00 -2.44
CA LEU A 97 -19.30 -0.58 -2.61
C LEU A 97 -19.07 0.10 -1.26
N LEU A 98 -17.85 0.63 -1.07
CA LEU A 98 -17.62 1.61 -0.01
C LEU A 98 -18.48 2.85 -0.27
N PRO A 99 -19.02 3.49 0.77
CA PRO A 99 -19.97 4.57 0.58
C PRO A 99 -19.26 5.79 -0.01
N HIS A 100 -19.87 6.43 -1.01
CA HIS A 100 -19.27 7.56 -1.75
C HIS A 100 -18.78 8.69 -0.85
N CYS A 101 -19.49 8.93 0.25
CA CYS A 101 -19.14 9.94 1.23
C CYS A 101 -17.74 9.75 1.84
N LEU A 102 -17.22 8.52 1.89
CA LEU A 102 -15.86 8.23 2.33
C LEU A 102 -14.81 8.94 1.48
N PHE A 103 -15.04 9.00 0.16
CA PHE A 103 -14.11 9.55 -0.83
C PHE A 103 -14.32 11.05 -1.11
N THR A 104 -15.27 11.69 -0.41
CA THR A 104 -15.54 13.12 -0.50
C THR A 104 -15.42 13.84 0.85
N PHE A 105 -14.99 13.11 1.89
CA PHE A 105 -14.98 13.63 3.24
C PHE A 105 -13.81 14.57 3.53
N GLN A 106 -14.12 15.85 3.68
CA GLN A 106 -13.10 16.90 3.77
C GLN A 106 -12.24 16.84 5.04
N SER A 107 -12.70 16.25 6.15
CA SER A 107 -11.91 16.25 7.40
C SER A 107 -10.85 15.15 7.45
N LEU A 108 -10.87 14.21 6.50
CA LEU A 108 -9.98 13.06 6.51
C LEU A 108 -8.56 13.47 6.12
N THR A 109 -7.59 13.04 6.94
CA THR A 109 -6.15 13.31 6.76
C THR A 109 -5.33 12.03 6.57
N VAL A 110 -5.81 10.89 7.08
CA VAL A 110 -5.22 9.57 6.88
C VAL A 110 -6.33 8.60 6.50
N LEU A 111 -6.12 7.85 5.42
CA LEU A 111 -7.00 6.77 4.98
C LEU A 111 -6.16 5.51 4.76
N GLU A 112 -6.45 4.46 5.50
CA GLU A 112 -5.91 3.13 5.27
C GLU A 112 -7.05 2.17 4.91
N LEU A 113 -6.98 1.58 3.72
CA LEU A 113 -7.93 0.58 3.24
C LEU A 113 -7.19 -0.74 3.02
N TYR A 114 -7.71 -1.80 3.63
CA TYR A 114 -7.26 -3.16 3.46
C TYR A 114 -8.45 -4.01 3.03
N LEU A 115 -8.52 -4.32 1.74
CA LEU A 115 -9.65 -5.01 1.10
C LEU A 115 -9.06 -6.16 0.27
N PHE A 116 -9.56 -7.39 0.36
CA PHE A 116 -9.07 -8.53 -0.43
C PHE A 116 -9.97 -8.82 -1.64
N HIS A 117 -10.53 -7.77 -2.27
CA HIS A 117 -11.54 -7.90 -3.32
C HIS A 117 -11.57 -6.68 -4.25
N ASP A 118 -12.38 -6.80 -5.29
CA ASP A 118 -12.64 -5.77 -6.29
C ASP A 118 -13.21 -4.49 -5.64
N LEU A 119 -12.51 -3.37 -5.80
CA LEU A 119 -12.98 -2.03 -5.41
C LEU A 119 -13.52 -1.31 -6.65
N LYS A 120 -14.79 -0.92 -6.56
CA LYS A 120 -15.41 -0.01 -7.52
C LYS A 120 -15.46 1.40 -6.94
N LEU A 121 -14.75 2.32 -7.57
CA LEU A 121 -14.78 3.73 -7.30
C LEU A 121 -15.92 4.41 -8.08
N LEU A 122 -16.35 5.55 -7.56
CA LEU A 122 -17.31 6.42 -8.24
C LEU A 122 -16.57 7.63 -8.81
N SER A 123 -17.13 8.24 -9.85
CA SER A 123 -16.44 9.22 -10.69
C SER A 123 -16.09 10.57 -10.02
N THR A 124 -16.35 10.72 -8.73
CA THR A 124 -16.12 11.97 -7.99
C THR A 124 -15.42 11.67 -6.68
N ILE A 125 -14.10 11.80 -6.70
CA ILE A 125 -13.23 11.65 -5.53
C ILE A 125 -12.63 13.02 -5.21
N CYS A 126 -12.76 13.46 -3.96
CA CYS A 126 -12.22 14.72 -3.50
C CYS A 126 -11.90 14.64 -2.00
N LEU A 127 -10.64 14.41 -1.67
CA LEU A 127 -10.16 14.35 -0.28
C LEU A 127 -9.13 15.46 -0.05
N PRO A 128 -9.57 16.72 0.04
CA PRO A 128 -8.69 17.88 -0.02
C PRO A 128 -7.69 17.96 1.13
N ASN A 129 -7.96 17.35 2.28
CA ASN A 129 -7.05 17.38 3.44
C ASN A 129 -6.27 16.07 3.64
N LEU A 130 -6.41 15.10 2.74
CA LEU A 130 -5.73 13.82 2.84
C LEU A 130 -4.22 14.00 2.67
N LYS A 131 -3.47 13.47 3.63
CA LYS A 131 -2.00 13.53 3.68
C LYS A 131 -1.38 12.15 3.53
N GLU A 132 -2.05 11.11 4.03
CA GLU A 132 -1.57 9.74 3.93
C GLU A 132 -2.68 8.84 3.38
N LEU A 133 -2.34 8.08 2.35
CA LEU A 133 -3.20 7.08 1.74
C LEU A 133 -2.45 5.75 1.68
N LYS A 134 -3.03 4.72 2.31
CA LYS A 134 -2.55 3.34 2.21
C LYS A 134 -3.66 2.47 1.64
N LEU A 135 -3.36 1.74 0.58
CA LEU A 135 -4.25 0.82 -0.09
C LEU A 135 -3.55 -0.54 -0.10
N SER A 136 -4.24 -1.56 0.40
CA SER A 136 -3.69 -2.91 0.56
C SER A 136 -4.66 -3.97 0.01
N PHE A 137 -4.16 -4.88 -0.82
CA PHE A 137 -4.86 -6.04 -1.41
C PHE A 137 -6.00 -5.73 -2.39
N ILE A 138 -6.05 -4.50 -2.90
CA ILE A 138 -7.17 -3.99 -3.69
C ILE A 138 -7.01 -4.30 -5.17
N THR A 139 -8.08 -4.83 -5.78
CA THR A 139 -8.18 -4.93 -7.24
C THR A 139 -9.10 -3.84 -7.78
N PHE A 140 -8.56 -2.89 -8.54
CA PHE A 140 -9.35 -1.87 -9.22
C PHE A 140 -9.98 -2.44 -10.49
N VAL A 141 -11.31 -2.33 -10.58
CA VAL A 141 -12.11 -2.92 -11.68
C VAL A 141 -12.83 -1.88 -12.53
N ASP A 142 -12.48 -0.62 -12.36
CA ASP A 142 -13.00 0.48 -13.16
C ASP A 142 -11.88 1.43 -13.60
N ASP A 143 -12.24 2.27 -14.56
CA ASP A 143 -11.38 3.30 -15.13
C ASP A 143 -11.29 4.57 -14.25
N HIS A 144 -11.72 4.48 -12.99
CA HIS A 144 -11.76 5.61 -12.06
C HIS A 144 -10.62 5.58 -11.03
N SER A 145 -9.75 4.57 -11.08
CA SER A 145 -8.56 4.50 -10.22
C SER A 145 -7.62 5.69 -10.38
N THR A 146 -7.51 6.25 -11.60
CA THR A 146 -6.74 7.47 -11.88
C THR A 146 -7.32 8.71 -11.17
N GLN A 147 -8.65 8.78 -11.07
CA GLN A 147 -9.35 9.88 -10.40
C GLN A 147 -9.12 9.91 -8.88
N LEU A 148 -8.77 8.76 -8.27
CA LEU A 148 -8.37 8.71 -6.87
C LEU A 148 -7.14 9.58 -6.63
N PHE A 149 -6.16 9.52 -7.53
CA PHE A 149 -4.92 10.26 -7.40
C PHE A 149 -5.07 11.73 -7.81
N ASP A 150 -5.88 12.01 -8.84
CA ASP A 150 -6.21 13.38 -9.24
C ASP A 150 -7.04 14.13 -8.17
N GLY A 151 -7.94 13.42 -7.49
CA GLY A 151 -8.79 13.97 -6.43
C GLY A 151 -8.09 14.21 -5.09
N CYS A 152 -6.85 13.73 -4.92
CA CYS A 152 -6.11 13.72 -3.66
C CYS A 152 -4.76 14.48 -3.73
N LEU A 153 -4.80 15.72 -4.21
CA LEU A 153 -3.61 16.55 -4.51
C LEU A 153 -2.69 16.87 -3.31
N ASN A 154 -3.17 16.73 -2.07
CA ASN A 154 -2.42 17.03 -0.85
C ASN A 154 -1.72 15.82 -0.20
N VAL A 155 -1.83 14.64 -0.81
CA VAL A 155 -1.21 13.41 -0.31
C VAL A 155 0.32 13.57 -0.31
N ARG A 156 0.92 13.32 0.85
CA ARG A 156 2.37 13.37 1.08
C ARG A 156 2.98 11.97 1.13
N LYS A 157 2.18 10.98 1.53
CA LYS A 157 2.59 9.59 1.66
C LYS A 157 1.55 8.69 0.99
N LEU A 158 1.98 7.96 -0.02
CA LEU A 158 1.18 6.95 -0.70
C LEU A 158 1.83 5.57 -0.49
N THR A 159 1.01 4.58 -0.16
CA THR A 159 1.44 3.18 -0.08
C THR A 159 0.44 2.33 -0.84
N LEU A 160 0.92 1.62 -1.85
CA LEU A 160 0.18 0.65 -2.64
C LEU A 160 0.79 -0.71 -2.32
N ASP A 161 -0.02 -1.60 -1.78
CA ASP A 161 0.43 -2.89 -1.24
C ASP A 161 -0.47 -3.96 -1.85
N GLU A 162 0.07 -4.82 -2.70
CA GLU A 162 -0.71 -5.84 -3.43
C GLU A 162 -1.93 -5.25 -4.18
N CYS A 163 -1.74 -4.13 -4.87
CA CYS A 163 -2.79 -3.48 -5.65
C CYS A 163 -2.69 -3.86 -7.13
N THR A 164 -3.82 -4.17 -7.77
CA THR A 164 -3.89 -4.57 -9.18
C THR A 164 -4.97 -3.80 -9.95
N TRP A 165 -4.87 -3.76 -11.28
CA TRP A 165 -5.82 -3.05 -12.15
C TRP A 165 -6.24 -3.96 -13.29
N LYS A 166 -7.53 -4.29 -13.40
CA LYS A 166 -8.00 -5.24 -14.42
C LYS A 166 -8.06 -4.66 -15.83
N ASP A 167 -8.53 -3.42 -15.97
CA ASP A 167 -8.88 -2.84 -17.26
C ASP A 167 -7.98 -1.65 -17.67
N GLU A 168 -7.02 -1.27 -16.82
CA GLU A 168 -6.19 -0.09 -17.04
C GLU A 168 -4.80 -0.44 -17.56
N LYS A 169 -4.41 0.19 -18.67
CA LYS A 169 -3.05 0.07 -19.20
C LYS A 169 -2.06 0.95 -18.46
N PHE A 170 -2.51 2.10 -17.95
CA PHE A 170 -1.65 3.09 -17.32
C PHE A 170 -2.34 3.71 -16.11
N VAL A 171 -1.64 3.76 -14.98
CA VAL A 171 -2.09 4.45 -13.77
C VAL A 171 -1.14 5.58 -13.47
N PHE A 172 -1.66 6.81 -13.57
CA PHE A 172 -0.88 8.01 -13.30
C PHE A 172 -1.01 8.43 -11.83
N ILE A 173 0.12 8.49 -11.14
CA ILE A 173 0.22 9.05 -9.80
C ILE A 173 0.73 10.49 -9.94
N SER A 174 -0.23 11.43 -9.95
CA SER A 174 0.01 12.87 -10.13
C SER A 174 -0.35 13.63 -8.86
N SER A 175 0.54 13.61 -7.86
CA SER A 175 0.34 14.39 -6.63
C SER A 175 1.55 15.29 -6.34
N PRO A 176 1.41 16.63 -6.46
CA PRO A 176 2.53 17.55 -6.34
C PRO A 176 3.11 17.60 -4.92
N MET A 177 2.32 17.23 -3.91
CA MET A 177 2.72 17.19 -2.51
C MET A 177 3.38 15.86 -2.11
N LEU A 178 3.39 14.86 -2.99
CA LEU A 178 3.85 13.51 -2.69
C LEU A 178 5.36 13.51 -2.42
N LYS A 179 5.75 13.05 -1.22
CA LYS A 179 7.14 12.94 -0.78
C LYS A 179 7.58 11.50 -0.58
N PHE A 180 6.65 10.60 -0.29
CA PHE A 180 6.91 9.19 -0.04
C PHE A 180 5.95 8.34 -0.87
N LEU A 181 6.52 7.40 -1.62
CA LEU A 181 5.79 6.38 -2.35
C LEU A 181 6.38 5.01 -2.01
N SER A 182 5.52 4.07 -1.64
CA SER A 182 5.88 2.67 -1.48
C SER A 182 4.95 1.81 -2.32
N ILE A 183 5.53 0.90 -3.11
CA ILE A 183 4.81 -0.09 -3.90
C ILE A 183 5.29 -1.47 -3.48
N CYS A 184 4.35 -2.34 -3.10
CA CYS A 184 4.58 -3.73 -2.78
C CYS A 184 3.78 -4.63 -3.73
N ASP A 185 4.46 -5.58 -4.37
CA ASP A 185 3.95 -6.45 -5.44
C ASP A 185 4.44 -7.89 -5.22
N LEU A 186 3.96 -8.51 -4.14
CA LEU A 186 4.24 -9.85 -3.62
C LEU A 186 2.96 -10.71 -3.71
N THR A 187 2.31 -10.73 -4.86
CA THR A 187 1.00 -11.40 -4.99
C THR A 187 1.13 -12.90 -4.74
N TRP A 188 0.18 -13.48 -4.00
CA TRP A 188 0.09 -14.93 -3.76
C TRP A 188 -0.57 -15.73 -4.89
N ASP A 189 -1.00 -15.06 -5.97
CA ASP A 189 -1.77 -15.68 -7.04
C ASP A 189 -0.90 -15.87 -8.30
N ASP A 190 -1.04 -17.04 -8.93
CA ASP A 190 -0.41 -17.42 -10.20
C ASP A 190 -1.09 -16.75 -11.41
N GLY A 191 -2.03 -15.83 -11.14
CA GLY A 191 -2.78 -15.06 -12.13
C GLY A 191 -1.89 -14.34 -13.13
N ASP A 192 -2.49 -14.00 -14.28
CA ASP A 192 -1.81 -13.36 -15.39
C ASP A 192 -1.10 -12.06 -14.94
N PRO A 193 0.07 -11.75 -15.52
CA PRO A 193 0.80 -10.53 -15.21
C PRO A 193 -0.10 -9.32 -15.36
N ASN A 194 0.10 -8.35 -14.47
CA ASN A 194 -0.62 -7.09 -14.51
C ASN A 194 -0.08 -6.28 -15.69
N ASP A 195 -0.81 -6.26 -16.81
CA ASP A 195 -0.48 -5.45 -18.00
C ASP A 195 -0.53 -3.92 -17.72
N CYS A 196 -0.86 -3.53 -16.50
CA CYS A 196 -0.90 -2.15 -16.06
C CYS A 196 0.49 -1.61 -15.73
N GLN A 197 0.82 -0.46 -16.33
CA GLN A 197 1.99 0.33 -15.98
C GLN A 197 1.63 1.45 -14.99
N VAL A 198 2.32 1.50 -13.86
CA VAL A 198 2.23 2.61 -12.90
C VAL A 198 3.25 3.68 -13.29
N VAL A 199 2.76 4.88 -13.58
CA VAL A 199 3.57 6.03 -14.00
C VAL A 199 3.49 7.13 -12.96
N THR A 200 4.63 7.59 -12.46
CA THR A 200 4.68 8.75 -11.57
C THR A 200 5.10 10.01 -12.33
N CYS A 201 4.32 11.08 -12.23
CA CYS A 201 4.55 12.34 -12.94
C CYS A 201 4.35 13.54 -12.01
N GLY A 202 5.21 14.56 -12.13
CA GLY A 202 5.00 15.85 -11.45
C GLY A 202 5.03 15.79 -9.92
N THR A 203 5.72 14.81 -9.33
CA THR A 203 5.81 14.61 -7.88
C THR A 203 7.08 15.23 -7.30
N ASN A 204 7.03 15.74 -6.06
CA ASN A 204 8.22 16.16 -5.30
C ASN A 204 8.74 15.01 -4.43
N LEU A 205 8.84 13.83 -5.03
CA LEU A 205 9.15 12.59 -4.35
C LEU A 205 10.55 12.66 -3.73
N LYS A 206 10.68 12.30 -2.45
CA LYS A 206 11.95 12.26 -1.71
C LYS A 206 12.39 10.84 -1.42
N PHE A 207 11.41 9.96 -1.21
CA PHE A 207 11.62 8.57 -0.93
C PHE A 207 10.74 7.71 -1.81
N PHE A 208 11.32 6.66 -2.39
CA PHE A 208 10.62 5.65 -3.15
C PHE A 208 11.08 4.26 -2.71
N SER A 209 10.13 3.37 -2.44
CA SER A 209 10.39 1.96 -2.15
C SER A 209 9.58 1.08 -3.08
N TYR A 210 10.26 0.11 -3.67
CA TYR A 210 9.66 -0.98 -4.40
C TYR A 210 10.03 -2.30 -3.72
N SER A 211 9.06 -3.18 -3.50
CA SER A 211 9.33 -4.56 -3.07
C SER A 211 8.42 -5.53 -3.80
N GLY A 212 8.94 -6.57 -4.42
CA GLY A 212 8.09 -7.43 -5.24
C GLY A 212 8.79 -8.39 -6.16
N GLU A 213 8.00 -8.99 -7.03
CA GLU A 213 8.42 -9.89 -8.11
C GLU A 213 8.41 -9.22 -9.50
N LEU A 214 8.05 -7.94 -9.59
CA LEU A 214 8.04 -7.14 -10.83
C LEU A 214 6.94 -7.55 -11.80
N LYS A 215 5.78 -7.94 -11.28
CA LYS A 215 4.59 -8.16 -12.11
C LYS A 215 4.05 -6.81 -12.62
N THR A 216 4.20 -5.75 -11.82
CA THR A 216 3.79 -4.40 -12.19
C THR A 216 4.94 -3.62 -12.82
N ASP A 217 4.71 -3.06 -14.00
CA ASP A 217 5.65 -2.16 -14.66
C ASP A 217 5.62 -0.77 -14.01
N VAL A 218 6.74 -0.27 -13.49
CA VAL A 218 6.80 1.02 -12.79
C VAL A 218 7.74 2.00 -13.48
N CYS A 219 7.17 3.09 -13.99
CA CYS A 219 7.88 4.24 -14.55
C CYS A 219 8.02 5.37 -13.52
N LEU A 220 9.24 5.62 -13.05
CA LEU A 220 9.50 6.71 -12.11
C LEU A 220 10.14 7.93 -12.79
N TYR A 221 9.39 9.04 -12.87
CA TYR A 221 9.91 10.33 -13.36
C TYR A 221 10.01 11.34 -12.21
N SER A 222 11.08 11.25 -11.43
CA SER A 222 11.35 12.20 -10.34
C SER A 222 12.81 12.64 -10.29
N SER A 223 13.03 13.95 -10.47
CA SER A 223 14.35 14.57 -10.31
C SER A 223 14.67 14.91 -8.85
N SER A 224 13.68 14.81 -7.96
CA SER A 224 13.78 15.20 -6.56
C SER A 224 14.05 14.04 -5.60
N LEU A 225 14.11 12.81 -6.12
CA LEU A 225 14.28 11.59 -5.34
C LEU A 225 15.66 11.55 -4.69
N VAL A 226 15.70 11.33 -3.38
CA VAL A 226 16.94 11.32 -2.58
C VAL A 226 17.27 9.90 -2.13
N ASN A 227 16.24 9.16 -1.69
CA ASN A 227 16.38 7.84 -1.11
C ASN A 227 15.56 6.81 -1.89
N GLY A 228 16.21 5.74 -2.31
CA GLY A 228 15.59 4.60 -2.97
C GLY A 228 15.72 3.32 -2.18
N ARG A 229 14.68 2.49 -2.22
CA ARG A 229 14.75 1.08 -1.81
C ARG A 229 14.17 0.20 -2.92
N MET A 230 14.88 -0.87 -3.24
CA MET A 230 14.46 -1.90 -4.17
C MET A 230 14.69 -3.27 -3.52
N ASP A 231 13.62 -3.93 -3.13
CA ASP A 231 13.67 -5.22 -2.43
C ASP A 231 12.98 -6.29 -3.28
N LEU A 232 13.76 -6.88 -4.19
CA LEU A 232 13.24 -7.91 -5.08
C LEU A 232 13.34 -9.26 -4.40
N ARG A 233 12.26 -10.03 -4.43
CA ARG A 233 12.29 -11.44 -4.07
C ARG A 233 12.84 -12.23 -5.25
N SER A 234 13.53 -13.34 -4.93
CA SER A 234 14.00 -14.27 -5.95
C SER A 234 12.78 -14.79 -6.69
N VAL A 235 12.60 -14.36 -7.92
CA VAL A 235 11.85 -15.16 -8.90
C VAL A 235 12.54 -16.52 -8.87
N THR A 236 11.84 -17.59 -8.52
CA THR A 236 12.43 -18.94 -8.57
C THR A 236 12.67 -19.26 -10.04
N VAL A 237 13.91 -19.08 -10.45
CA VAL A 237 14.35 -19.22 -11.83
C VAL A 237 14.72 -20.67 -12.02
N SER A 238 13.76 -21.46 -12.46
CA SER A 238 14.08 -22.76 -13.04
C SER A 238 14.13 -22.73 -14.56
N GLU A 239 13.45 -21.83 -15.29
CA GLU A 239 13.47 -21.81 -16.76
C GLU A 239 13.22 -20.41 -17.35
N TRP A 240 14.02 -19.98 -18.34
CA TRP A 240 13.91 -18.68 -19.04
C TRP A 240 12.66 -18.60 -19.93
N ASP A 241 11.52 -18.39 -19.30
CA ASP A 241 10.25 -18.13 -19.99
C ASP A 241 10.08 -16.65 -20.39
N GLY A 242 8.97 -16.33 -21.05
CA GLY A 242 8.64 -14.96 -21.44
C GLY A 242 8.46 -14.00 -20.25
N LYS A 243 7.94 -14.50 -19.12
CA LYS A 243 7.66 -13.71 -17.89
C LYS A 243 8.96 -13.21 -17.24
N GLN A 244 10.02 -14.00 -17.29
CA GLN A 244 11.34 -13.58 -16.78
C GLN A 244 11.95 -12.44 -17.59
N ARG A 245 11.75 -12.45 -18.92
CA ARG A 245 12.26 -11.38 -19.77
C ARG A 245 11.57 -10.05 -19.46
N GLU A 246 10.26 -10.06 -19.23
CA GLU A 246 9.48 -8.89 -18.82
C GLU A 246 9.98 -8.30 -17.49
N ALA A 247 10.23 -9.16 -16.49
CA ALA A 247 10.77 -8.73 -15.20
C ALA A 247 12.12 -8.00 -15.35
N VAL A 248 13.01 -8.46 -16.26
CA VAL A 248 14.29 -7.78 -16.53
C VAL A 248 14.06 -6.36 -17.10
N TYR A 249 13.13 -6.20 -18.04
CA TYR A 249 12.77 -4.89 -18.58
C TYR A 249 12.15 -3.98 -17.51
N HIS A 250 11.30 -4.51 -16.62
CA HIS A 250 10.72 -3.78 -15.51
C HIS A 250 11.79 -3.30 -14.53
N VAL A 251 12.74 -4.16 -14.12
CA VAL A 251 13.87 -3.74 -13.26
C VAL A 251 14.67 -2.65 -13.93
N HIS A 252 15.01 -2.83 -15.21
CA HIS A 252 15.85 -1.87 -15.92
C HIS A 252 15.20 -0.48 -16.02
N LYS A 253 13.89 -0.44 -16.28
CA LYS A 253 13.11 0.81 -16.28
C LYS A 253 13.01 1.43 -14.89
N LEU A 254 12.75 0.61 -13.87
CA LEU A 254 12.70 1.03 -12.48
C LEU A 254 14.06 1.62 -12.03
N HIS A 255 15.15 1.00 -12.45
CA HIS A 255 16.54 1.43 -12.25
C HIS A 255 16.80 2.84 -12.81
N LYS A 256 16.32 3.14 -14.03
CA LYS A 256 16.40 4.50 -14.60
C LYS A 256 15.74 5.55 -13.70
N GLY A 257 14.67 5.16 -13.02
CA GLY A 257 13.99 5.97 -12.01
C GLY A 257 14.87 6.39 -10.83
N PHE A 258 15.88 5.59 -10.50
CA PHE A 258 16.79 5.86 -9.38
C PHE A 258 18.05 6.65 -9.77
N SER A 259 18.19 7.10 -11.02
CA SER A 259 19.40 7.80 -11.51
C SER A 259 19.80 9.05 -10.70
N SER A 260 18.86 9.69 -10.01
CA SER A 260 19.06 10.91 -9.23
C SER A 260 19.33 10.70 -7.73
N VAL A 261 19.29 9.46 -7.22
CA VAL A 261 19.33 9.20 -5.77
C VAL A 261 20.73 9.36 -5.16
N GLU A 262 20.74 9.74 -3.88
CA GLU A 262 21.94 9.84 -3.05
C GLU A 262 22.17 8.55 -2.24
N SER A 263 21.09 7.85 -1.89
CA SER A 263 21.15 6.59 -1.16
C SER A 263 20.22 5.56 -1.80
N LEU A 264 20.76 4.39 -2.12
CA LEU A 264 20.00 3.25 -2.65
C LEU A 264 20.21 2.04 -1.74
N THR A 265 19.12 1.39 -1.35
CA THR A 265 19.15 0.08 -0.68
C THR A 265 18.55 -0.96 -1.61
N GLY A 266 19.32 -1.99 -1.99
CA GLY A 266 18.91 -3.03 -2.93
C GLY A 266 18.97 -4.42 -2.33
N SER A 267 18.11 -5.36 -2.75
CA SER A 267 18.39 -6.79 -2.57
C SER A 267 19.44 -7.25 -3.59
N PRO A 268 20.30 -8.25 -3.26
CA PRO A 268 21.27 -8.79 -4.21
C PRO A 268 20.65 -9.27 -5.53
N VAL A 269 19.41 -9.78 -5.46
CA VAL A 269 18.61 -10.24 -6.60
C VAL A 269 18.43 -9.15 -7.66
N ALA A 270 18.32 -7.88 -7.27
CA ALA A 270 18.20 -6.76 -8.21
C ALA A 270 19.42 -6.61 -9.12
N LEU A 271 20.61 -6.92 -8.62
CA LEU A 271 21.82 -6.90 -9.44
C LEU A 271 21.93 -8.14 -10.32
N GLU A 272 21.54 -9.31 -9.82
CA GLU A 272 21.54 -10.55 -10.60
C GLU A 272 20.56 -10.50 -11.78
N ILE A 273 19.38 -9.90 -11.62
CA ILE A 273 18.43 -9.77 -12.73
C ILE A 273 19.01 -8.90 -13.85
N LEU A 274 19.77 -7.85 -13.50
CA LEU A 274 20.41 -7.01 -14.50
C LEU A 274 21.48 -7.74 -15.31
N THR A 275 22.21 -8.69 -14.72
CA THR A 275 23.25 -9.42 -15.46
C THR A 275 22.67 -10.34 -16.53
N ARG A 276 21.36 -10.61 -16.49
CA ARG A 276 20.69 -11.54 -17.39
C ARG A 276 20.25 -10.93 -18.73
N ALA A 277 20.38 -9.62 -18.95
CA ALA A 277 20.13 -9.02 -20.27
C ALA A 277 21.32 -8.17 -20.70
N GLU A 278 22.28 -8.82 -21.36
CA GLU A 278 23.47 -8.17 -21.91
C GLU A 278 23.11 -7.02 -22.88
N GLU A 279 21.99 -7.15 -23.60
CA GLU A 279 21.52 -6.12 -24.51
C GLU A 279 21.13 -4.81 -23.81
N LEU A 280 20.89 -4.83 -22.50
CA LEU A 280 20.51 -3.65 -21.70
C LEU A 280 21.71 -3.00 -21.00
N TYR A 281 22.89 -3.60 -21.02
CA TYR A 281 24.09 -3.02 -20.40
C TYR A 281 24.40 -1.59 -20.85
N PRO A 282 24.29 -1.23 -22.15
CA PRO A 282 24.51 0.14 -22.60
C PRO A 282 23.49 1.16 -22.06
N HIS A 283 22.40 0.68 -21.45
CA HIS A 283 21.28 1.49 -20.98
C HIS A 283 21.13 1.51 -19.45
N LEU A 284 22.05 0.87 -18.72
CA LEU A 284 22.08 0.89 -17.27
C LEU A 284 22.16 2.34 -16.75
N PRO A 285 21.41 2.69 -15.69
CA PRO A 285 21.49 4.03 -15.13
C PRO A 285 22.88 4.30 -14.58
N VAL A 286 23.42 5.46 -14.95
CA VAL A 286 24.60 6.00 -14.29
C VAL A 286 24.14 6.80 -13.08
N PHE A 287 24.58 6.38 -11.90
CA PHE A 287 24.22 7.03 -10.64
C PHE A 287 25.17 8.19 -10.32
N HIS A 288 24.86 9.39 -10.79
CA HIS A 288 25.76 10.55 -10.65
C HIS A 288 25.82 11.14 -9.23
N LYS A 289 24.83 10.85 -8.38
CA LYS A 289 24.71 11.42 -7.02
C LYS A 289 24.80 10.37 -5.90
N LEU A 290 24.91 9.10 -6.25
CA LEU A 290 24.83 8.00 -5.28
C LEU A 290 26.08 7.99 -4.41
N ASN A 291 25.89 8.26 -3.13
CA ASN A 291 26.94 8.27 -2.11
C ASN A 291 26.88 7.04 -1.21
N LEU A 292 25.72 6.36 -1.18
CA LEU A 292 25.47 5.24 -0.27
C LEU A 292 24.69 4.14 -0.98
N LEU A 293 25.37 3.03 -1.26
CA LEU A 293 24.75 1.79 -1.70
C LEU A 293 24.73 0.80 -0.53
N LYS A 294 23.55 0.33 -0.15
CA LYS A 294 23.36 -0.70 0.88
C LYS A 294 22.73 -1.93 0.25
N PHE A 295 23.19 -3.09 0.69
CA PHE A 295 22.55 -4.36 0.37
C PHE A 295 21.71 -4.81 1.56
N GLY A 296 20.46 -5.21 1.27
CA GLY A 296 19.58 -5.84 2.25
C GLY A 296 20.03 -7.26 2.61
N TYR A 297 19.18 -7.99 3.34
CA TYR A 297 19.42 -9.41 3.64
C TYR A 297 19.30 -10.26 2.36
N GLY A 298 20.30 -11.11 2.09
CA GLY A 298 20.30 -12.03 0.95
C GLY A 298 21.72 -12.48 0.57
N THR A 299 21.84 -13.56 -0.20
CA THR A 299 23.11 -14.04 -0.75
C THR A 299 23.30 -13.54 -2.18
N MET A 300 24.46 -12.98 -2.49
CA MET A 300 24.85 -12.58 -3.85
C MET A 300 25.77 -13.65 -4.42
N ASN A 301 25.42 -14.24 -5.57
CA ASN A 301 26.37 -15.07 -6.29
C ASN A 301 27.18 -14.19 -7.25
N PHE A 302 28.51 -14.14 -7.07
CA PHE A 302 29.43 -13.35 -7.88
C PHE A 302 29.90 -14.06 -9.16
N ASP A 303 29.38 -15.26 -9.46
CA ASP A 303 29.79 -16.04 -10.63
C ASP A 303 29.49 -15.35 -11.99
N TYR A 304 28.70 -14.28 -12.01
CA TYR A 304 28.27 -13.57 -13.23
C TYR A 304 28.90 -12.19 -13.43
N GLY A 305 30.23 -12.02 -13.31
CA GLY A 305 30.99 -10.90 -13.91
C GLY A 305 30.53 -9.44 -13.65
N ALA A 306 29.59 -9.21 -12.71
CA ALA A 306 28.68 -8.07 -12.72
C ALA A 306 29.27 -6.74 -12.24
N LEU A 307 30.54 -6.73 -11.86
CA LEU A 307 31.20 -5.59 -11.19
C LEU A 307 32.60 -5.30 -11.76
N GLN A 308 32.88 -5.67 -13.02
CA GLN A 308 34.03 -5.11 -13.76
C GLN A 308 33.66 -3.81 -14.48
#